data_AF-A0A258VTC3-F1
#
_entry.id   AF-A0A258VTC3-F1
#
_cell.length_a   1.000
_cell.length_b   1.000
_cell.length_c   1.000
_cell.angle_alpha   90.00
_cell.angle_beta   90.00
_cell.angle_gamma   90.00
#
_symmetry.space_group_name_H-M   'P 1'
#
loop_
_entity.id
_entity.type
_entity.pdbx_description
1 polymer ?
#
loop_
_entity_poly.entity_id
_entity_poly.type
_entity_poly.pdbx_seq_one_letter_code
_entity_poly.pdbx_strand_id
1 'polypeptide(L)'
;MFTTDNKMMRLKFILPVLFFNLSLLAVDNQCLDGSPKNQKFKRILESSNYYLVKEFRAKGLFKLQEGGIGCKDCSTTAQSLGLPEKLAEIPKECIQASLKRKVAQTSIECTRTPEGNWTYKSHSARSTSTPCIDDSSVDYIHFVTNKVISCFQGLPMQNGAKEAIDPKVLFSKLNNESGFNFTYSYGGGVGAGQLTGWAVQEMNVLDPKRTKGKVVKGNGRFILDEILNSSNPECAGLKPVIENDLKFKYHSPRKTNCEWVSMENGLARNLIYSIGYFSFLKHQVIGKELKRRAPSAYNDPELLNLLTLVGYGPKGANRALTLIRTLRIGAPPNSNEHFKKQIRNEVYLKNTSAKMAEVKKIARGSCRLL
;
A
#
# COMPACT_ATOMS: atom_id res chain seq x y z
N MET A 1 -17.57 -56.31 51.07
CA MET A 1 -16.36 -56.97 50.55
C MET A 1 -16.87 -58.08 49.64
N PHE A 2 -16.56 -58.05 48.33
CA PHE A 2 -17.27 -58.81 47.25
C PHE A 2 -18.78 -58.46 47.14
N THR A 3 -19.57 -58.64 46.07
CA THR A 3 -19.42 -58.71 44.58
C THR A 3 -20.81 -58.32 43.98
N THR A 4 -21.17 -58.28 42.69
CA THR A 4 -20.61 -58.77 41.41
C THR A 4 -21.11 -57.88 40.24
N ASP A 5 -20.70 -58.18 38.99
CA ASP A 5 -21.19 -57.60 37.74
C ASP A 5 -22.72 -57.69 37.50
N ASN A 6 -23.26 -56.79 36.66
CA ASN A 6 -23.78 -57.26 35.36
C ASN A 6 -23.86 -56.21 34.25
N LYS A 7 -23.74 -56.69 33.00
CA LYS A 7 -23.71 -55.91 31.75
C LYS A 7 -25.10 -55.44 31.33
N MET A 8 -25.19 -54.30 30.65
CA MET A 8 -26.12 -54.20 29.51
C MET A 8 -25.63 -53.23 28.42
N MET A 9 -25.61 -53.71 27.18
CA MET A 9 -25.27 -52.91 26.00
C MET A 9 -26.42 -51.96 25.64
N ARG A 10 -26.09 -50.71 25.29
CA ARG A 10 -26.84 -49.92 24.30
C ARG A 10 -25.89 -49.20 23.35
N LEU A 11 -25.44 -49.95 22.35
CA LEU A 11 -24.88 -49.41 21.12
C LEU A 11 -26.04 -48.96 20.21
N LYS A 12 -26.10 -47.69 19.77
CA LYS A 12 -26.68 -47.28 18.47
C LYS A 12 -26.57 -45.77 18.17
N PHE A 13 -26.22 -45.48 16.91
CA PHE A 13 -26.32 -44.20 16.19
C PHE A 13 -25.57 -42.98 16.71
N ILE A 14 -24.25 -42.96 16.43
CA ILE A 14 -23.58 -41.72 16.02
C ILE A 14 -23.84 -41.55 14.51
N LEU A 15 -24.64 -40.54 14.12
CA LEU A 15 -24.64 -40.10 12.73
C LEU A 15 -23.31 -39.41 12.43
N PRO A 16 -22.56 -39.79 11.39
CA PRO A 16 -21.55 -38.91 10.84
C PRO A 16 -22.27 -37.76 10.14
N VAL A 17 -22.43 -36.63 10.83
CA VAL A 17 -22.74 -35.37 10.14
C VAL A 17 -21.54 -35.06 9.27
N LEU A 18 -21.67 -35.44 7.99
CA LEU A 18 -20.81 -35.00 6.90
C LEU A 18 -20.96 -33.48 6.78
N PHE A 19 -20.22 -32.77 7.63
CA PHE A 19 -19.83 -31.40 7.35
C PHE A 19 -18.97 -31.47 6.08
N PHE A 20 -19.64 -31.29 4.94
CA PHE A 20 -19.04 -30.71 3.77
C PHE A 20 -18.51 -29.33 4.18
N ASN A 21 -17.31 -29.32 4.75
CA ASN A 21 -16.42 -28.18 4.60
C ASN A 21 -16.16 -28.04 3.10
N LEU A 22 -17.06 -27.31 2.42
CA LEU A 22 -16.62 -26.43 1.34
C LEU A 22 -15.72 -25.39 1.98
N SER A 23 -14.49 -25.83 2.28
CA SER A 23 -13.32 -25.01 2.21
C SER A 23 -13.30 -24.45 0.79
N LEU A 24 -13.95 -23.30 0.60
CA LEU A 24 -13.62 -22.37 -0.45
C LEU A 24 -12.10 -22.25 -0.40
N LEU A 25 -11.43 -22.91 -1.36
CA LEU A 25 -9.99 -22.91 -1.46
C LEU A 25 -9.60 -21.44 -1.55
N ALA A 26 -9.03 -20.92 -0.46
CA ALA A 26 -8.36 -19.65 -0.50
C ALA A 26 -7.28 -19.82 -1.58
N VAL A 27 -7.43 -19.13 -2.69
CA VAL A 27 -6.39 -19.11 -3.73
C VAL A 27 -5.19 -18.48 -3.04
N ASP A 28 -4.20 -19.31 -2.71
CA ASP A 28 -3.09 -18.89 -1.86
C ASP A 28 -2.36 -17.73 -2.53
N ASN A 29 -2.35 -16.57 -1.87
CA ASN A 29 -1.60 -15.39 -2.31
C ASN A 29 -0.14 -15.81 -2.52
N GLN A 30 0.34 -15.80 -3.76
CA GLN A 30 1.67 -16.32 -4.03
C GLN A 30 2.73 -15.40 -3.42
N CYS A 31 3.42 -15.89 -2.38
CA CYS A 31 4.53 -15.16 -1.80
C CYS A 31 5.60 -14.90 -2.87
N LEU A 32 5.97 -13.64 -3.05
CA LEU A 32 7.15 -13.27 -3.84
C LEU A 32 8.41 -13.47 -2.99
N ASP A 33 8.67 -14.73 -2.60
CA ASP A 33 10.00 -15.11 -2.16
C ASP A 33 10.94 -14.91 -3.34
N GLY A 34 11.78 -13.88 -3.24
CA GLY A 34 12.67 -13.53 -4.32
C GLY A 34 13.65 -14.66 -4.64
N SER A 35 13.82 -14.86 -5.93
CA SER A 35 15.00 -15.44 -6.53
C SER A 35 15.42 -14.49 -7.64
N PRO A 36 16.71 -14.21 -7.87
CA PRO A 36 17.15 -13.38 -8.99
C PRO A 36 16.59 -13.84 -10.34
N LYS A 37 16.37 -15.15 -10.53
CA LYS A 37 15.83 -15.77 -11.75
C LYS A 37 14.32 -15.52 -11.97
N ASN A 38 13.79 -14.33 -11.67
CA ASN A 38 12.40 -14.12 -11.26
C ASN A 38 11.32 -14.18 -12.38
N GLN A 39 11.21 -15.33 -13.06
CA GLN A 39 10.08 -15.66 -13.92
C GLN A 39 8.74 -15.67 -13.18
N LYS A 40 8.72 -15.72 -11.83
CA LYS A 40 7.47 -15.76 -11.05
C LYS A 40 6.68 -14.47 -11.18
N PHE A 41 7.35 -13.30 -11.24
CA PHE A 41 6.69 -12.02 -11.50
C PHE A 41 5.94 -12.05 -12.85
N LYS A 42 6.67 -12.37 -13.93
CA LYS A 42 6.09 -12.43 -15.29
C LYS A 42 4.98 -13.50 -15.38
N ARG A 43 5.18 -14.68 -14.80
CA ARG A 43 4.15 -15.74 -14.74
C ARG A 43 2.89 -15.29 -14.00
N ILE A 44 2.99 -14.54 -12.91
CA ILE A 44 1.82 -14.00 -12.21
C ILE A 44 1.09 -13.00 -13.12
N LEU A 45 1.78 -12.11 -13.84
CA LEU A 45 1.12 -11.25 -14.84
C LEU A 45 0.45 -12.08 -15.96
N GLU A 46 1.12 -13.12 -16.46
CA GLU A 46 0.62 -13.97 -17.54
C GLU A 46 -0.59 -14.85 -17.13
N SER A 47 -0.62 -15.39 -15.91
CA SER A 47 -1.59 -16.43 -15.52
C SER A 47 -2.52 -16.10 -14.35
N SER A 48 -2.24 -15.06 -13.55
CA SER A 48 -3.02 -14.79 -12.33
C SER A 48 -4.46 -14.40 -12.62
N ASN A 49 -5.40 -15.04 -11.91
CA ASN A 49 -6.83 -14.82 -12.09
C ASN A 49 -7.39 -13.62 -11.30
N TYR A 50 -6.56 -12.93 -10.51
CA TYR A 50 -6.97 -11.81 -9.67
C TYR A 50 -7.40 -10.60 -10.52
N TYR A 51 -8.41 -9.87 -10.02
CA TYR A 51 -9.09 -8.81 -10.76
C TYR A 51 -8.12 -7.74 -11.31
N LEU A 52 -7.22 -7.22 -10.46
CA LEU A 52 -6.30 -6.16 -10.87
C LEU A 52 -5.29 -6.61 -11.93
N VAL A 53 -4.86 -7.87 -11.90
CA VAL A 53 -3.97 -8.44 -12.94
C VAL A 53 -4.74 -8.68 -14.24
N LYS A 54 -6.02 -9.07 -14.16
CA LYS A 54 -6.90 -9.14 -15.35
C LYS A 54 -7.15 -7.77 -15.95
N GLU A 55 -7.46 -6.75 -15.14
CA GLU A 55 -7.70 -5.38 -15.60
C GLU A 55 -6.44 -4.77 -16.24
N PHE A 56 -5.28 -4.96 -15.60
CA PHE A 56 -3.98 -4.52 -16.14
C PHE A 56 -3.69 -5.12 -17.52
N ARG A 57 -3.91 -6.43 -17.69
CA ARG A 57 -3.79 -7.10 -19.00
C ARG A 57 -4.81 -6.59 -20.01
N ALA A 58 -6.07 -6.47 -19.64
CA ALA A 58 -7.15 -6.01 -20.52
C ALA A 58 -6.94 -4.58 -21.04
N LYS A 59 -6.24 -3.74 -20.27
CA LYS A 59 -5.83 -2.37 -20.67
C LYS A 59 -4.61 -2.33 -21.61
N GLY A 60 -4.12 -3.47 -22.11
CA GLY A 60 -3.01 -3.53 -23.08
C GLY A 60 -1.64 -3.11 -22.53
N LEU A 61 -1.52 -2.87 -21.22
CA LEU A 61 -0.28 -2.46 -20.56
C LEU A 61 0.76 -3.59 -20.42
N PHE A 62 0.35 -4.84 -20.63
CA PHE A 62 1.24 -5.99 -20.61
C PHE A 62 1.43 -6.54 -22.02
N LYS A 63 2.63 -6.34 -22.57
CA LYS A 63 3.03 -6.96 -23.83
C LYS A 63 3.52 -8.39 -23.59
N LEU A 64 2.70 -9.37 -23.98
CA LEU A 64 3.13 -10.76 -24.08
C LEU A 64 4.30 -10.85 -25.06
N GLN A 65 5.33 -11.62 -24.71
CA GLN A 65 6.42 -11.96 -25.62
C GLN A 65 6.01 -13.19 -26.42
N GLU A 66 6.29 -13.20 -27.72
CA GLU A 66 6.13 -14.39 -28.56
C GLU A 66 6.87 -15.59 -27.95
N GLY A 67 6.24 -16.77 -28.00
CA GLY A 67 6.72 -17.97 -27.31
C GLY A 67 6.35 -18.05 -25.81
N GLY A 68 5.67 -17.05 -25.24
CA GLY A 68 5.01 -17.17 -23.95
C GLY A 68 3.86 -18.19 -23.97
N ILE A 69 3.57 -18.83 -22.83
CA ILE A 69 2.49 -19.82 -22.72
C ILE A 69 1.15 -19.13 -23.03
N GLY A 70 0.52 -19.50 -24.15
CA GLY A 70 -0.85 -19.11 -24.47
C GLY A 70 -1.04 -18.01 -25.51
N CYS A 71 -0.04 -17.59 -26.28
CA CYS A 71 -0.29 -16.76 -27.46
C CYS A 71 0.56 -17.11 -28.68
N LYS A 72 -0.12 -17.37 -29.81
CA LYS A 72 0.50 -17.55 -31.14
C LYS A 72 0.39 -16.32 -32.05
N ASP A 73 -0.55 -15.40 -31.79
CA ASP A 73 -0.83 -14.24 -32.65
C ASP A 73 -1.19 -12.97 -31.84
N CYS A 74 -0.31 -12.55 -30.91
CA CYS A 74 -0.56 -11.39 -30.04
C CYS A 74 -0.14 -10.05 -30.69
N SER A 75 -0.91 -9.59 -31.68
CA SER A 75 -0.84 -8.19 -32.12
C SER A 75 -1.26 -7.26 -30.97
N THR A 76 -0.35 -6.44 -30.46
CA THR A 76 -0.61 -5.54 -29.32
C THR A 76 -0.75 -4.09 -29.77
N THR A 77 -1.95 -3.74 -30.23
CA THR A 77 -2.37 -2.33 -30.37
C THR A 77 -2.52 -1.73 -28.98
N ALA A 78 -1.44 -1.10 -28.49
CA ALA A 78 -1.46 -0.42 -27.19
C ALA A 78 -2.37 0.82 -27.26
N GLN A 79 -3.61 0.70 -26.80
CA GLN A 79 -4.42 1.88 -26.50
C GLN A 79 -3.72 2.64 -25.37
N SER A 80 -3.44 3.94 -25.59
CA SER A 80 -3.06 4.81 -24.50
C SER A 80 -4.21 4.84 -23.49
N LEU A 81 -3.85 4.72 -22.20
CA LEU A 81 -4.81 4.86 -21.13
C LEU A 81 -5.33 6.31 -21.17
N GLY A 82 -6.57 6.49 -21.64
CA GLY A 82 -7.37 7.67 -21.42
C GLY A 82 -7.74 7.79 -19.94
N LEU A 83 -6.74 7.95 -19.08
CA LEU A 83 -6.93 8.45 -17.72
C LEU A 83 -7.54 9.85 -17.86
N PRO A 84 -8.66 10.16 -17.18
CA PRO A 84 -9.31 11.44 -17.33
C PRO A 84 -8.35 12.57 -16.96
N GLU A 85 -8.23 13.54 -17.88
CA GLU A 85 -7.16 14.53 -18.05
C GLU A 85 -6.91 15.51 -16.87
N LYS A 86 -7.55 15.28 -15.72
CA LYS A 86 -7.51 16.13 -14.52
C LYS A 86 -7.26 15.37 -13.21
N LEU A 87 -7.00 14.06 -13.24
CA LEU A 87 -6.54 13.34 -12.05
C LEU A 87 -5.02 13.47 -11.91
N ALA A 88 -4.59 13.90 -10.72
CA ALA A 88 -3.18 14.08 -10.42
C ALA A 88 -2.55 12.69 -10.20
N GLU A 89 -1.67 12.27 -11.11
CA GLU A 89 -0.99 10.97 -11.08
C GLU A 89 0.46 11.05 -10.56
N ILE A 90 1.00 9.91 -10.14
CA ILE A 90 2.45 9.71 -9.97
C ILE A 90 3.00 9.15 -11.28
N PRO A 91 3.87 9.87 -12.01
CA PRO A 91 4.41 9.41 -13.30
C PRO A 91 5.23 8.13 -13.20
N LYS A 92 5.19 7.30 -14.25
CA LYS A 92 5.94 6.04 -14.36
C LYS A 92 7.43 6.24 -14.11
N GLU A 93 8.01 7.30 -14.66
CA GLU A 93 9.44 7.63 -14.58
C GLU A 93 9.88 7.92 -13.14
N CYS A 94 9.00 8.54 -12.35
CA CYS A 94 9.22 8.79 -10.93
C CYS A 94 9.28 7.47 -10.14
N ILE A 95 8.36 6.54 -10.42
CA ILE A 95 8.34 5.20 -9.80
C ILE A 95 9.58 4.40 -10.24
N GLN A 96 9.91 4.39 -11.52
CA GLN A 96 11.08 3.68 -12.07
C GLN A 96 12.39 4.19 -11.45
N ALA A 97 12.57 5.51 -11.32
CA ALA A 97 13.74 6.10 -10.70
C ALA A 97 13.79 5.89 -9.17
N SER A 98 12.63 5.86 -8.51
CA SER A 98 12.51 5.49 -7.09
C SER A 98 12.89 4.03 -6.82
N LEU A 99 12.49 3.10 -7.69
CA LEU A 99 12.80 1.67 -7.58
C LEU A 99 14.29 1.36 -7.81
N LYS A 100 14.99 2.18 -8.61
CA LYS A 100 16.45 2.15 -8.81
C LYS A 100 17.24 2.79 -7.66
N ARG A 101 16.58 3.40 -6.67
CA ARG A 101 17.23 3.98 -5.50
C ARG A 101 17.70 2.87 -4.55
N LYS A 102 18.79 3.09 -3.81
CA LYS A 102 19.25 2.13 -2.79
C LYS A 102 18.30 2.15 -1.59
N VAL A 103 17.34 1.23 -1.58
CA VAL A 103 16.42 1.00 -0.45
C VAL A 103 17.03 -0.05 0.48
N ALA A 104 17.46 0.38 1.66
CA ALA A 104 17.68 -0.42 2.88
C ALA A 104 18.21 -1.88 2.68
N GLN A 105 19.26 -2.04 1.88
CA GLN A 105 19.93 -3.32 1.58
C GLN A 105 19.13 -4.34 0.73
N THR A 106 18.07 -3.93 0.03
CA THR A 106 17.16 -4.85 -0.70
C THR A 106 16.67 -4.27 -2.04
N SER A 107 17.58 -4.00 -2.97
CA SER A 107 17.23 -3.73 -4.38
C SER A 107 18.10 -4.58 -5.31
N ILE A 108 17.45 -5.19 -6.31
CA ILE A 108 18.09 -5.81 -7.47
C ILE A 108 17.60 -5.04 -8.69
N GLU A 109 18.50 -4.35 -9.37
CA GLU A 109 18.24 -3.86 -10.73
C GLU A 109 18.41 -5.03 -11.70
N CYS A 110 17.47 -5.15 -12.63
CA CYS A 110 17.52 -6.12 -13.71
C CYS A 110 17.56 -5.42 -15.05
N THR A 111 18.57 -5.75 -15.85
CA THR A 111 18.72 -5.24 -17.21
C THR A 111 18.81 -6.39 -18.18
N ARG A 112 17.97 -6.39 -19.22
CA ARG A 112 18.12 -7.30 -20.33
C ARG A 112 19.19 -6.74 -21.28
N THR A 113 20.20 -7.55 -21.56
CA THR A 113 21.24 -7.27 -22.55
C THR A 113 20.64 -7.27 -23.97
N PRO A 114 21.28 -6.64 -24.97
CA PRO A 114 20.83 -6.71 -26.37
C PRO A 114 20.66 -8.14 -26.88
N GLU A 115 21.49 -9.07 -26.40
CA GLU A 115 21.48 -10.50 -26.73
C GLU A 115 20.35 -11.27 -26.01
N GLY A 116 19.48 -10.57 -25.27
CA GLY A 116 18.32 -11.13 -24.59
C GLY A 116 18.61 -11.77 -23.23
N ASN A 117 19.88 -11.87 -22.81
CA ASN A 117 20.29 -12.38 -21.50
C ASN A 117 19.99 -11.38 -20.37
N TRP A 118 19.72 -11.89 -19.16
CA TRP A 118 19.48 -11.06 -17.98
C TRP A 118 20.76 -10.78 -17.19
N THR A 119 20.98 -9.51 -16.88
CA THR A 119 22.03 -9.05 -15.96
C THR A 119 21.41 -8.51 -14.67
N TYR A 120 22.08 -8.76 -13.55
CA TYR A 120 21.57 -8.47 -12.21
C TYR A 120 22.57 -7.61 -11.45
N LYS A 121 22.13 -6.46 -10.95
CA LYS A 121 22.91 -5.62 -10.06
C LYS A 121 22.27 -5.61 -8.68
N SER A 122 22.77 -6.50 -7.81
CA SER A 122 22.44 -6.48 -6.39
C SER A 122 23.13 -5.29 -5.72
N HIS A 123 22.38 -4.53 -4.93
CA HIS A 123 22.94 -3.45 -4.11
C HIS A 123 23.43 -3.90 -2.72
N SER A 124 23.29 -5.19 -2.38
CA SER A 124 23.86 -5.86 -1.18
C SER A 124 23.40 -7.32 -1.01
N ALA A 125 24.18 -8.13 -0.30
CA ALA A 125 23.94 -9.57 -0.06
C ALA A 125 22.56 -9.98 0.50
N ARG A 126 21.82 -9.09 1.16
CA ARG A 126 20.42 -9.34 1.62
C ARG A 126 19.37 -9.20 0.52
N SER A 127 19.75 -8.89 -0.71
CA SER A 127 18.81 -8.64 -1.81
C SER A 127 18.14 -9.89 -2.38
N THR A 128 18.55 -11.10 -1.96
CA THR A 128 18.12 -12.38 -2.57
C THR A 128 16.60 -12.55 -2.64
N SER A 129 15.87 -12.03 -1.65
CA SER A 129 14.41 -12.07 -1.57
C SER A 129 13.67 -10.93 -2.31
N THR A 130 14.35 -10.06 -3.04
CA THR A 130 13.73 -8.95 -3.78
C THR A 130 13.37 -9.35 -5.23
N PRO A 131 12.20 -8.97 -5.77
CA PRO A 131 11.89 -9.14 -7.18
C PRO A 131 12.89 -8.43 -8.09
N CYS A 132 13.06 -9.03 -9.26
CA CYS A 132 13.77 -8.46 -10.39
C CYS A 132 12.93 -7.31 -10.94
N ILE A 133 13.36 -6.06 -10.77
CA ILE A 133 12.60 -4.90 -11.23
C ILE A 133 12.86 -4.69 -12.72
N ASP A 134 11.88 -5.02 -13.54
CA ASP A 134 11.83 -4.75 -14.98
C ASP A 134 10.70 -3.76 -15.34
N ASP A 135 10.57 -3.41 -16.62
CA ASP A 135 9.55 -2.44 -17.05
C ASP A 135 8.12 -2.95 -16.85
N SER A 136 7.86 -4.26 -17.00
CA SER A 136 6.56 -4.86 -16.68
C SER A 136 6.21 -4.72 -15.19
N SER A 137 7.21 -4.81 -14.32
CA SER A 137 7.06 -4.57 -12.89
C SER A 137 6.73 -3.12 -12.59
N VAL A 138 7.42 -2.19 -13.24
CA VAL A 138 7.18 -0.75 -13.11
C VAL A 138 5.79 -0.38 -13.62
N ASP A 139 5.36 -0.92 -14.76
CA ASP A 139 4.03 -0.70 -15.34
C ASP A 139 2.91 -1.19 -14.42
N TYR A 140 3.04 -2.38 -13.83
CA TYR A 140 2.05 -2.89 -12.87
C TYR A 140 2.02 -2.05 -11.58
N ILE A 141 3.19 -1.66 -11.04
CA ILE A 141 3.26 -0.78 -9.86
C ILE A 141 2.63 0.59 -10.15
N HIS A 142 2.90 1.17 -11.32
CA HIS A 142 2.32 2.42 -11.79
C HIS A 142 0.80 2.35 -11.91
N PHE A 143 0.29 1.30 -12.57
CA PHE A 143 -1.14 1.04 -12.71
C PHE A 143 -1.86 0.92 -11.36
N VAL A 144 -1.39 0.05 -10.46
CA VAL A 144 -2.06 -0.14 -9.17
C VAL A 144 -1.93 1.10 -8.29
N THR A 145 -0.79 1.79 -8.29
CA THR A 145 -0.60 3.05 -7.56
C THR A 145 -1.62 4.11 -7.99
N ASN A 146 -1.69 4.42 -9.28
CA ASN A 146 -2.56 5.48 -9.78
C ASN A 146 -4.05 5.08 -9.72
N LYS A 147 -4.38 3.78 -9.81
CA LYS A 147 -5.74 3.30 -9.55
C LYS A 147 -6.18 3.53 -8.10
N VAL A 148 -5.32 3.24 -7.12
CA VAL A 148 -5.64 3.52 -5.70
C VAL A 148 -5.75 5.03 -5.45
N ILE A 149 -4.85 5.85 -6.01
CA ILE A 149 -4.95 7.33 -5.93
C ILE A 149 -6.30 7.81 -6.48
N SER A 150 -6.66 7.35 -7.68
CA SER A 150 -7.90 7.76 -8.37
C SER A 150 -9.17 7.29 -7.64
N CYS A 151 -9.13 6.13 -6.97
CA CYS A 151 -10.20 5.69 -6.08
C CYS A 151 -10.34 6.60 -4.84
N PHE A 152 -9.22 7.00 -4.24
CA PHE A 152 -9.20 7.86 -3.05
C PHE A 152 -9.62 9.30 -3.31
N GLN A 153 -9.40 9.80 -4.53
CA GLN A 153 -9.70 11.17 -4.89
C GLN A 153 -11.21 11.46 -4.76
N GLY A 154 -11.56 12.44 -3.93
CA GLY A 154 -12.94 12.85 -3.70
C GLY A 154 -13.72 12.03 -2.68
N LEU A 155 -13.14 10.98 -2.06
CA LEU A 155 -13.82 10.19 -1.02
C LEU A 155 -14.27 11.08 0.16
N PRO A 156 -15.47 10.87 0.71
CA PRO A 156 -15.97 11.64 1.85
C PRO A 156 -15.25 11.22 3.14
N MET A 157 -14.87 12.22 3.95
CA MET A 157 -14.23 12.03 5.25
C MET A 157 -15.22 12.38 6.37
N GLN A 158 -15.13 11.71 7.52
CA GLN A 158 -16.03 11.94 8.69
C GLN A 158 -16.08 13.38 9.22
N ASN A 159 -15.13 14.24 8.83
CA ASN A 159 -15.08 15.66 9.23
C ASN A 159 -15.74 16.60 8.20
N GLY A 160 -16.44 16.04 7.20
CA GLY A 160 -17.10 16.76 6.10
C GLY A 160 -16.17 17.16 4.95
N ALA A 161 -14.87 16.88 5.04
CA ALA A 161 -13.94 17.10 3.93
C ALA A 161 -14.11 16.02 2.84
N LYS A 162 -13.65 16.32 1.63
CA LYS A 162 -13.34 15.31 0.61
C LYS A 162 -11.83 15.10 0.59
N GLU A 163 -11.39 13.86 0.41
CA GLU A 163 -9.97 13.56 0.26
C GLU A 163 -9.45 14.13 -1.07
N ALA A 164 -8.23 14.66 -1.03
CA ALA A 164 -7.50 15.20 -2.16
C ALA A 164 -6.04 14.76 -2.02
N ILE A 165 -5.66 13.72 -2.76
CA ILE A 165 -4.32 13.14 -2.72
C ILE A 165 -3.40 14.01 -3.58
N ASP A 166 -2.40 14.62 -2.94
CA ASP A 166 -1.28 15.27 -3.63
C ASP A 166 -0.28 14.18 -4.06
N PRO A 167 -0.05 13.97 -5.38
CA PRO A 167 0.83 12.90 -5.84
C PRO A 167 2.30 13.15 -5.48
N LYS A 168 2.73 14.41 -5.37
CA LYS A 168 4.10 14.75 -4.96
C LYS A 168 4.32 14.38 -3.51
N VAL A 169 3.33 14.64 -2.64
CA VAL A 169 3.36 14.25 -1.23
C VAL A 169 3.32 12.74 -1.07
N LEU A 170 2.40 12.04 -1.75
CA LEU A 170 2.31 10.58 -1.70
C LEU A 170 3.56 9.90 -2.31
N PHE A 171 4.08 10.41 -3.43
CA PHE A 171 5.34 9.98 -4.01
C PHE A 171 6.48 10.15 -3.01
N SER A 172 6.59 11.30 -2.36
CA SER A 172 7.63 11.56 -1.37
C SER A 172 7.57 10.58 -0.19
N LYS A 173 6.37 10.22 0.27
CA LYS A 173 6.13 9.20 1.29
C LYS A 173 6.61 7.82 0.80
N LEU A 174 6.08 7.32 -0.32
CA LEU A 174 6.36 5.96 -0.79
C LEU A 174 7.83 5.77 -1.22
N ASN A 175 8.44 6.81 -1.81
CA ASN A 175 9.88 6.86 -2.07
C ASN A 175 10.69 6.81 -0.76
N ASN A 176 10.29 7.58 0.25
CA ASN A 176 10.97 7.60 1.54
C ASN A 176 10.87 6.26 2.28
N GLU A 177 9.70 5.63 2.31
CA GLU A 177 9.45 4.38 3.04
C GLU A 177 10.13 3.17 2.40
N SER A 178 9.88 2.90 1.10
CA SER A 178 10.35 1.67 0.43
C SER A 178 10.91 1.90 -0.97
N GLY A 179 10.96 3.13 -1.46
CA GLY A 179 11.31 3.37 -2.86
C GLY A 179 10.30 2.80 -3.86
N PHE A 180 9.03 2.57 -3.45
CA PHE A 180 8.01 1.76 -4.15
C PHE A 180 8.26 0.24 -4.19
N ASN A 181 9.31 -0.27 -3.52
CA ASN A 181 9.51 -1.70 -3.38
C ASN A 181 8.44 -2.31 -2.45
N PHE A 182 7.40 -2.89 -3.04
CA PHE A 182 6.28 -3.47 -2.29
C PHE A 182 6.59 -4.84 -1.66
N THR A 183 7.75 -5.43 -1.91
CA THR A 183 8.20 -6.63 -1.19
C THR A 183 9.16 -6.34 -0.04
N TYR A 184 9.50 -5.07 0.18
CA TYR A 184 10.36 -4.69 1.28
C TYR A 184 9.65 -4.90 2.63
N SER A 185 10.28 -5.67 3.52
CA SER A 185 9.75 -6.00 4.84
C SER A 185 10.90 -5.97 5.85
N TYR A 186 10.74 -5.23 6.94
CA TYR A 186 11.71 -5.17 8.03
C TYR A 186 11.02 -5.10 9.39
N GLY A 187 11.79 -5.05 10.47
CA GLY A 187 11.25 -5.07 11.83
C GLY A 187 10.21 -3.99 12.14
N GLY A 188 10.22 -2.87 11.40
CA GLY A 188 9.32 -1.73 11.59
C GLY A 188 8.13 -1.62 10.63
N GLY A 189 8.10 -2.36 9.51
CA GLY A 189 7.06 -2.18 8.49
C GLY A 189 7.07 -3.20 7.35
N VAL A 190 5.99 -3.22 6.55
CA VAL A 190 5.81 -4.11 5.40
C VAL A 190 5.31 -3.34 4.16
N GLY A 191 5.88 -3.66 3.01
CA GLY A 191 5.48 -3.25 1.66
C GLY A 191 5.64 -1.76 1.29
N ALA A 192 4.97 -1.33 0.22
CA ALA A 192 5.23 -0.04 -0.44
C ALA A 192 5.21 1.18 0.52
N GLY A 193 4.27 1.21 1.46
CA GLY A 193 4.17 2.28 2.47
C GLY A 193 4.72 1.93 3.85
N GLN A 194 5.39 0.80 4.03
CA GLN A 194 5.94 0.31 5.31
C GLN A 194 4.90 0.31 6.44
N LEU A 195 3.81 -0.44 6.21
CA LEU A 195 2.71 -0.53 7.15
C LEU A 195 3.09 -1.27 8.43
N THR A 196 2.72 -0.67 9.55
CA THR A 196 2.82 -1.28 10.88
C THR A 196 1.52 -2.04 11.21
N GLY A 197 1.60 -3.00 12.14
CA GLY A 197 0.39 -3.64 12.67
C GLY A 197 -0.58 -2.65 13.34
N TRP A 198 -0.07 -1.52 13.85
CA TRP A 198 -0.90 -0.45 14.43
C TRP A 198 -1.69 0.29 13.37
N ALA A 199 -1.07 0.67 12.25
CA ALA A 199 -1.76 1.32 11.13
C ALA A 199 -2.88 0.44 10.56
N VAL A 200 -2.63 -0.87 10.44
CA VAL A 200 -3.63 -1.84 9.95
C VAL A 200 -4.77 -2.05 10.95
N GLN A 201 -4.49 -2.11 12.25
CA GLN A 201 -5.54 -2.13 13.28
C GLN A 201 -6.41 -0.88 13.24
N GLU A 202 -5.79 0.29 13.12
CA GLU A 202 -6.50 1.57 13.09
C GLU A 202 -7.42 1.68 11.87
N MET A 203 -7.07 1.04 10.74
CA MET A 203 -7.87 1.01 9.53
C MET A 203 -8.91 -0.13 9.46
N ASN A 204 -8.75 -1.22 10.24
CA ASN A 204 -9.64 -2.39 10.15
C ASN A 204 -10.30 -2.75 11.48
N VAL A 205 -9.62 -3.51 12.34
CA VAL A 205 -10.09 -3.98 13.64
C VAL A 205 -8.97 -3.88 14.67
N LEU A 206 -9.28 -3.37 15.86
CA LEU A 206 -8.33 -3.23 16.97
C LEU A 206 -7.98 -4.59 17.60
N ASP A 207 -6.75 -4.73 18.10
CA ASP A 207 -6.29 -5.97 18.75
C ASP A 207 -7.23 -6.38 19.92
N PRO A 208 -7.79 -7.60 19.91
CA PRO A 208 -8.63 -8.12 20.99
C PRO A 208 -8.02 -8.01 22.39
N LYS A 209 -6.69 -8.04 22.53
CA LYS A 209 -5.99 -7.84 23.81
C LYS A 209 -6.18 -6.43 24.37
N ARG A 210 -6.33 -5.42 23.50
CA ARG A 210 -6.56 -4.01 23.87
C ARG A 210 -8.03 -3.72 24.17
N THR A 211 -8.95 -4.54 23.68
CA THR A 211 -10.41 -4.34 23.74
C THR A 211 -11.13 -5.31 24.67
N LYS A 212 -10.38 -6.02 25.54
CA LYS A 212 -10.90 -7.05 26.46
C LYS A 212 -11.70 -8.15 25.74
N GLY A 213 -11.18 -8.62 24.60
CA GLY A 213 -11.76 -9.67 23.77
C GLY A 213 -12.82 -9.21 22.76
N LYS A 214 -13.24 -7.93 22.78
CA LYS A 214 -14.29 -7.42 21.88
C LYS A 214 -13.75 -7.12 20.49
N VAL A 215 -14.50 -7.46 19.44
CA VAL A 215 -14.22 -7.00 18.07
C VAL A 215 -14.64 -5.52 17.98
N VAL A 216 -13.67 -4.62 17.90
CA VAL A 216 -13.90 -3.17 17.79
C VAL A 216 -13.31 -2.69 16.47
N LYS A 217 -14.13 -2.01 15.64
CA LYS A 217 -13.67 -1.37 14.40
C LYS A 217 -12.53 -0.38 14.70
N GLY A 218 -11.53 -0.31 13.83
CA GLY A 218 -10.50 0.73 13.88
C GLY A 218 -11.08 2.12 13.59
N ASN A 219 -10.47 3.18 14.11
CA ASN A 219 -10.98 4.55 13.95
C ASN A 219 -10.98 5.06 12.49
N GLY A 220 -10.07 4.54 11.65
CA GLY A 220 -10.00 4.80 10.21
C GLY A 220 -10.87 3.87 9.35
N ARG A 221 -11.61 2.92 9.96
CA ARG A 221 -12.40 1.90 9.25
C ARG A 221 -13.44 2.46 8.29
N PHE A 222 -13.98 3.65 8.56
CA PHE A 222 -14.90 4.31 7.66
C PHE A 222 -14.33 4.47 6.24
N ILE A 223 -13.01 4.69 6.07
CA ILE A 223 -12.40 4.84 4.74
C ILE A 223 -12.53 3.57 3.91
N LEU A 224 -12.37 2.40 4.52
CA LEU A 224 -12.57 1.12 3.83
C LEU A 224 -14.05 0.92 3.49
N ASP A 225 -14.95 1.23 4.43
CA ASP A 225 -16.39 1.14 4.24
C ASP A 225 -16.87 2.13 3.11
N GLU A 226 -16.28 3.33 2.99
CA GLU A 226 -16.53 4.29 1.89
C GLU A 226 -16.02 3.80 0.53
N ILE A 227 -14.86 3.15 0.44
CA ILE A 227 -14.36 2.58 -0.83
C ILE A 227 -15.31 1.48 -1.34
N LEU A 228 -15.87 0.68 -0.44
CA LEU A 228 -16.86 -0.35 -0.79
C LEU A 228 -18.17 0.25 -1.30
N ASN A 229 -18.62 1.34 -0.67
CA ASN A 229 -19.86 2.04 -1.06
C ASN A 229 -19.67 2.95 -2.29
N SER A 230 -18.43 3.31 -2.63
CA SER A 230 -18.11 4.25 -3.71
C SER A 230 -18.61 3.78 -5.08
N SER A 231 -19.23 4.69 -5.82
CA SER A 231 -19.61 4.53 -7.23
C SER A 231 -18.46 4.86 -8.21
N ASN A 232 -17.30 5.29 -7.71
CA ASN A 232 -16.13 5.58 -8.53
C ASN A 232 -15.63 4.28 -9.22
N PRO A 233 -15.57 4.22 -10.57
CA PRO A 233 -15.15 3.02 -11.29
C PRO A 233 -13.69 2.62 -10.97
N GLU A 234 -12.83 3.56 -10.57
CA GLU A 234 -11.46 3.23 -10.16
C GLU A 234 -11.39 2.47 -8.83
N CYS A 235 -12.43 2.56 -7.99
CA CYS A 235 -12.55 1.73 -6.79
C CYS A 235 -13.00 0.29 -7.09
N ALA A 236 -13.61 0.00 -8.25
CA ALA A 236 -14.26 -1.29 -8.51
C ALA A 236 -13.32 -2.49 -8.33
N GLY A 237 -12.10 -2.42 -8.90
CA GLY A 237 -11.09 -3.46 -8.77
C GLY A 237 -10.42 -3.57 -7.38
N LEU A 238 -10.69 -2.61 -6.49
CA LEU A 238 -10.15 -2.57 -5.13
C LEU A 238 -11.15 -3.13 -4.10
N LYS A 239 -12.45 -3.13 -4.40
CA LYS A 239 -13.49 -3.67 -3.50
C LYS A 239 -13.23 -5.13 -3.10
N PRO A 240 -12.90 -6.07 -4.01
CA PRO A 240 -12.67 -7.48 -3.64
C PRO A 240 -11.46 -7.67 -2.71
N VAL A 241 -10.45 -6.80 -2.80
CA VAL A 241 -9.30 -6.78 -1.89
C VAL A 241 -9.78 -6.45 -0.47
N ILE A 242 -10.54 -5.36 -0.34
CA ILE A 242 -11.08 -4.90 0.94
C ILE A 242 -12.06 -5.93 1.50
N GLU A 243 -13.08 -6.35 0.74
CA GLU A 243 -14.07 -7.36 1.15
C GLU A 243 -13.43 -8.64 1.70
N ASN A 244 -12.31 -9.08 1.12
CA ASN A 244 -11.55 -10.20 1.65
C ASN A 244 -10.90 -9.86 3.00
N ASP A 245 -10.17 -8.75 3.07
CA ASP A 245 -9.47 -8.29 4.28
C ASP A 245 -10.40 -8.01 5.47
N LEU A 246 -11.65 -7.63 5.21
CA LEU A 246 -12.66 -7.37 6.23
C LEU A 246 -13.25 -8.64 6.86
N LYS A 247 -13.08 -9.82 6.24
CA LYS A 247 -13.50 -11.11 6.82
C LYS A 247 -12.60 -11.56 7.98
N PHE A 248 -11.38 -11.05 8.04
CA PHE A 248 -10.39 -11.46 9.02
C PHE A 248 -10.37 -10.52 10.23
N LYS A 249 -10.45 -11.10 11.44
CA LYS A 249 -10.55 -10.34 12.70
C LYS A 249 -9.24 -9.68 13.16
N TYR A 250 -8.10 -10.13 12.64
CA TYR A 250 -6.79 -9.57 12.97
C TYR A 250 -5.74 -9.96 11.92
N HIS A 251 -5.13 -8.96 11.28
CA HIS A 251 -3.91 -9.13 10.49
C HIS A 251 -2.78 -8.33 11.12
N SER A 252 -1.71 -9.02 11.52
CA SER A 252 -0.40 -8.39 11.64
C SER A 252 0.31 -8.57 10.30
N PRO A 253 0.65 -7.51 9.56
CA PRO A 253 1.31 -7.63 8.26
C PRO A 253 2.58 -8.46 8.31
N ARG A 254 3.31 -8.42 9.43
CA ARG A 254 4.52 -9.23 9.64
C ARG A 254 4.22 -10.73 9.83
N LYS A 255 3.05 -11.10 10.36
CA LYS A 255 2.65 -12.51 10.51
C LYS A 255 2.09 -13.10 9.22
N THR A 256 1.40 -12.30 8.40
CA THR A 256 0.88 -12.73 7.10
C THR A 256 1.63 -12.07 5.93
N ASN A 257 2.95 -11.89 6.06
CA ASN A 257 3.80 -11.07 5.19
C ASN A 257 3.52 -11.27 3.69
N CYS A 258 3.46 -12.52 3.24
CA CYS A 258 3.19 -12.90 1.86
C CYS A 258 1.92 -12.26 1.27
N GLU A 259 0.84 -12.14 2.05
CA GLU A 259 -0.41 -11.51 1.61
C GLU A 259 -0.31 -9.98 1.48
N TRP A 260 0.70 -9.35 2.10
CA TRP A 260 0.95 -7.90 2.08
C TRP A 260 2.07 -7.51 1.11
N VAL A 261 2.77 -8.49 0.56
CA VAL A 261 3.87 -8.32 -0.41
C VAL A 261 3.65 -9.04 -1.75
N SER A 262 2.54 -9.76 -1.94
CA SER A 262 2.21 -10.37 -3.24
C SER A 262 1.87 -9.29 -4.27
N MET A 263 2.09 -9.58 -5.56
CA MET A 263 1.59 -8.73 -6.66
C MET A 263 0.07 -8.65 -6.69
N GLU A 264 -0.58 -9.78 -6.39
CA GLU A 264 -1.98 -10.04 -6.73
C GLU A 264 -2.90 -9.09 -5.95
N ASN A 265 -3.03 -9.33 -4.65
CA ASN A 265 -3.72 -8.41 -3.74
C ASN A 265 -2.74 -7.60 -2.86
N GLY A 266 -1.51 -8.08 -2.62
CA GLY A 266 -0.61 -7.50 -1.61
C GLY A 266 -0.20 -6.05 -1.87
N LEU A 267 0.22 -5.73 -3.10
CA LEU A 267 0.52 -4.35 -3.50
C LEU A 267 -0.69 -3.42 -3.31
N ALA A 268 -1.87 -3.83 -3.81
CA ALA A 268 -3.09 -3.04 -3.71
C ALA A 268 -3.52 -2.85 -2.26
N ARG A 269 -3.57 -3.93 -1.47
CA ARG A 269 -3.81 -3.90 -0.02
C ARG A 269 -2.84 -2.95 0.68
N ASN A 270 -1.55 -3.06 0.40
CA ASN A 270 -0.54 -2.21 1.03
C ASN A 270 -0.77 -0.72 0.71
N LEU A 271 -1.09 -0.39 -0.54
CA LEU A 271 -1.41 0.97 -0.96
C LEU A 271 -2.71 1.49 -0.33
N ILE A 272 -3.80 0.71 -0.37
CA ILE A 272 -5.10 1.06 0.23
C ILE A 272 -4.94 1.39 1.72
N TYR A 273 -4.28 0.53 2.49
CA TYR A 273 -4.07 0.75 3.92
C TYR A 273 -3.06 1.88 4.19
N SER A 274 -2.03 2.06 3.35
CA SER A 274 -1.03 3.14 3.51
C SER A 274 -1.60 4.51 3.23
N ILE A 275 -2.37 4.64 2.16
CA ILE A 275 -3.05 5.88 1.75
C ILE A 275 -4.21 6.13 2.69
N GLY A 276 -5.01 5.11 3.01
CA GLY A 276 -6.08 5.19 4.01
C GLY A 276 -5.61 5.65 5.39
N TYR A 277 -4.52 5.08 5.92
CA TYR A 277 -3.98 5.53 7.20
C TYR A 277 -3.42 6.96 7.12
N PHE A 278 -2.80 7.34 6.00
CA PHE A 278 -2.35 8.71 5.76
C PHE A 278 -3.53 9.70 5.71
N SER A 279 -4.61 9.37 5.01
CA SER A 279 -5.89 10.10 4.94
C SER A 279 -6.56 10.23 6.32
N PHE A 280 -6.61 9.14 7.08
CA PHE A 280 -7.11 9.13 8.45
C PHE A 280 -6.31 10.10 9.35
N LEU A 281 -4.98 10.01 9.31
CA LEU A 281 -4.11 10.94 10.04
C LEU A 281 -4.35 12.39 9.61
N LYS A 282 -4.37 12.65 8.29
CA LYS A 282 -4.58 13.96 7.67
C LYS A 282 -5.88 14.62 8.15
N HIS A 283 -7.01 13.92 8.04
CA HIS A 283 -8.33 14.51 8.26
C HIS A 283 -8.84 14.36 9.71
N GLN A 284 -8.67 13.19 10.34
CA GLN A 284 -9.32 12.90 11.63
C GLN A 284 -8.45 13.18 12.86
N VAL A 285 -7.13 13.16 12.70
CA VAL A 285 -6.18 13.36 13.82
C VAL A 285 -5.54 14.74 13.74
N ILE A 286 -4.79 14.99 12.67
CA ILE A 286 -3.94 16.18 12.47
C ILE A 286 -4.80 17.37 12.06
N GLY A 287 -5.62 17.21 11.01
CA GLY A 287 -6.55 18.23 10.54
C GLY A 287 -7.57 18.65 11.60
N LYS A 288 -8.06 17.70 12.42
CA LYS A 288 -8.96 17.99 13.54
C LYS A 288 -8.31 18.89 14.60
N GLU A 289 -7.10 18.57 15.07
CA GLU A 289 -6.40 19.41 16.06
C GLU A 289 -5.92 20.74 15.45
N LEU A 290 -5.48 20.75 14.20
CA LEU A 290 -5.07 21.96 13.48
C LEU A 290 -6.25 22.92 13.29
N LYS A 291 -7.41 22.43 12.82
CA LYS A 291 -8.65 23.22 12.69
C LYS A 291 -9.10 23.80 14.04
N ARG A 292 -8.91 23.06 15.14
CA ARG A 292 -9.27 23.50 16.50
C ARG A 292 -8.34 24.59 17.06
N ARG A 293 -7.05 24.57 16.74
CA ARG A 293 -6.05 25.52 17.27
C ARG A 293 -5.76 26.71 16.37
N ALA A 294 -5.72 26.48 15.06
CA ALA A 294 -5.39 27.46 14.04
C ALA A 294 -6.24 27.20 12.76
N PRO A 295 -7.51 27.64 12.73
CA PRO A 295 -8.41 27.41 11.59
C PRO A 295 -7.86 27.91 10.25
N SER A 296 -7.12 29.03 10.24
CA SER A 296 -6.43 29.56 9.07
C SER A 296 -5.36 28.61 8.53
N ALA A 297 -4.60 27.97 9.42
CA ALA A 297 -3.55 27.01 9.10
C ALA A 297 -4.11 25.65 8.61
N TYR A 298 -5.33 25.28 9.00
CA TYR A 298 -6.01 24.09 8.46
C TYR A 298 -6.33 24.22 6.96
N ASN A 299 -6.50 25.45 6.46
CA ASN A 299 -6.75 25.73 5.05
C ASN A 299 -5.46 25.82 4.21
N ASP A 300 -4.26 25.67 4.80
CA ASP A 300 -3.00 25.54 4.07
C ASP A 300 -2.75 24.04 3.77
N PRO A 301 -2.95 23.57 2.52
CA PRO A 301 -2.79 22.17 2.17
C PRO A 301 -1.32 21.71 2.27
N GLU A 302 -0.35 22.61 2.06
CA GLU A 302 1.07 22.28 2.19
C GLU A 302 1.40 22.00 3.65
N LEU A 303 0.97 22.88 4.57
CA LEU A 303 1.18 22.70 6.00
C LEU A 303 0.51 21.41 6.52
N LEU A 304 -0.73 21.14 6.10
CA LEU A 304 -1.43 19.92 6.46
C LEU A 304 -0.71 18.67 5.95
N ASN A 305 -0.20 18.70 4.70
CA ASN A 305 0.56 17.60 4.12
C ASN A 305 1.92 17.39 4.82
N LEU A 306 2.66 18.47 5.15
CA LEU A 306 3.92 18.41 5.91
C LEU A 306 3.71 17.82 7.31
N LEU A 307 2.68 18.26 8.03
CA LEU A 307 2.32 17.71 9.34
C LEU A 307 1.90 16.24 9.23
N THR A 308 1.19 15.85 8.16
CA THR A 308 0.78 14.45 7.95
C THR A 308 1.97 13.54 7.64
N LEU A 309 2.93 13.99 6.84
CA LEU A 309 4.21 13.28 6.64
C LEU A 309 4.95 13.09 7.97
N VAL A 310 5.06 14.13 8.81
CA VAL A 310 5.66 14.01 10.16
C VAL A 310 4.89 13.05 11.06
N GLY A 311 3.55 13.06 10.97
CA GLY A 311 2.66 12.17 11.73
C GLY A 311 2.70 10.71 11.26
N TYR A 312 3.09 10.45 10.01
CA TYR A 312 3.34 9.11 9.50
C TYR A 312 4.73 8.57 9.89
N GLY A 313 5.71 9.46 10.09
CA GLY A 313 7.08 9.10 10.44
C GLY A 313 7.25 8.42 11.81
N PRO A 314 8.49 8.03 12.19
CA PRO A 314 8.76 7.13 13.34
C PRO A 314 8.22 7.55 14.71
N LYS A 315 7.90 8.83 14.92
CA LYS A 315 7.33 9.36 16.17
C LYS A 315 5.78 9.39 16.16
N GLY A 316 5.16 8.99 15.06
CA GLY A 316 3.72 8.93 14.86
C GLY A 316 3.00 10.27 14.97
N ALA A 317 1.67 10.20 14.98
CA ALA A 317 0.78 11.37 15.08
C ALA A 317 1.13 12.29 16.27
N ASN A 318 1.64 11.74 17.38
CA ASN A 318 2.04 12.49 18.56
C ASN A 318 3.09 13.58 18.26
N ARG A 319 4.00 13.37 17.29
CA ARG A 319 4.95 14.43 16.90
C ARG A 319 4.26 15.57 16.17
N ALA A 320 3.40 15.26 15.20
CA ALA A 320 2.61 16.27 14.50
C ALA A 320 1.70 17.05 15.46
N LEU A 321 0.99 16.36 16.37
CA LEU A 321 0.17 17.00 17.40
C LEU A 321 0.99 17.88 18.35
N THR A 322 2.20 17.46 18.73
CA THR A 322 3.11 18.28 19.53
C THR A 322 3.57 19.54 18.80
N LEU A 323 3.86 19.45 17.49
CA LEU A 323 4.18 20.61 16.66
C LEU A 323 2.96 21.55 16.54
N ILE A 324 1.76 21.04 16.28
CA ILE A 324 0.54 21.88 16.24
C ILE A 324 0.31 22.60 17.58
N ARG A 325 0.64 21.98 18.71
CA ARG A 325 0.55 22.61 20.04
C ARG A 325 1.51 23.78 20.24
N THR A 326 2.58 23.91 19.44
CA THR A 326 3.46 25.10 19.49
C THR A 326 2.93 26.28 18.68
N LEU A 327 1.90 26.09 17.85
CA LEU A 327 1.19 27.21 17.22
C LEU A 327 0.42 27.99 18.30
N ARG A 328 0.60 29.32 18.31
CA ARG A 328 -0.24 30.21 19.11
C ARG A 328 -1.68 30.14 18.60
N ILE A 329 -2.64 30.12 19.52
CA ILE A 329 -4.07 30.19 19.16
C ILE A 329 -4.31 31.54 18.48
N GLY A 330 -4.97 31.52 17.31
CA GLY A 330 -5.22 32.73 16.52
C GLY A 330 -3.97 33.33 15.85
N ALA A 331 -2.89 32.57 15.64
CA ALA A 331 -1.70 33.09 14.97
C ALA A 331 -2.01 33.61 13.54
N PRO A 332 -1.42 34.75 13.11
CA PRO A 332 -1.69 35.36 11.81
C PRO A 332 -1.13 34.50 10.66
N PRO A 333 -1.67 34.61 9.43
CA PRO A 333 -1.27 33.76 8.29
C PRO A 333 0.25 33.72 8.03
N ASN A 334 0.95 34.85 8.18
CA ASN A 334 2.40 34.95 7.97
C ASN A 334 3.22 34.06 8.93
N SER A 335 2.65 33.65 10.07
CA SER A 335 3.29 32.69 10.99
C SER A 335 3.38 31.27 10.40
N ASN A 336 2.51 30.92 9.45
CA ASN A 336 2.50 29.60 8.80
C ASN A 336 3.79 29.36 8.01
N GLU A 337 4.36 30.37 7.34
CA GLU A 337 5.61 30.20 6.58
C GLU A 337 6.82 29.95 7.49
N HIS A 338 6.91 30.68 8.61
CA HIS A 338 7.92 30.41 9.63
C HIS A 338 7.77 29.00 10.20
N PHE A 339 6.53 28.60 10.51
CA PHE A 339 6.24 27.28 11.04
C PHE A 339 6.50 26.15 10.02
N LYS A 340 6.20 26.35 8.73
CA LYS A 340 6.58 25.41 7.66
C LYS A 340 8.10 25.28 7.53
N LYS A 341 8.86 26.38 7.60
CA LYS A 341 10.34 26.33 7.66
C LYS A 341 10.85 25.55 8.88
N GLN A 342 10.21 25.70 10.04
CA GLN A 342 10.54 24.92 11.24
C GLN A 342 10.21 23.43 11.05
N ILE A 343 9.02 23.09 10.54
CA ILE A 343 8.59 21.70 10.30
C ILE A 343 9.51 21.00 9.28
N ARG A 344 9.91 21.68 8.19
CA ARG A 344 10.84 21.13 7.20
C ARG A 344 12.20 20.71 7.81
N ASN A 345 12.53 21.15 9.04
CA ASN A 345 13.70 20.67 9.77
C ASN A 345 13.51 19.33 10.53
N GLU A 346 12.30 18.78 10.61
CA GLU A 346 12.07 17.45 11.18
C GLU A 346 12.88 16.38 10.45
N VAL A 347 13.52 15.48 11.20
CA VAL A 347 14.42 14.43 10.67
C VAL A 347 13.75 13.60 9.56
N TYR A 348 12.47 13.28 9.72
CA TYR A 348 11.71 12.55 8.70
C TYR A 348 11.62 13.32 7.38
N LEU A 349 11.32 14.63 7.43
CA LEU A 349 11.21 15.46 6.24
C LEU A 349 12.57 15.73 5.59
N LYS A 350 13.64 15.91 6.38
CA LYS A 350 15.02 15.97 5.84
C LYS A 350 15.38 14.68 5.08
N ASN A 351 15.06 13.52 5.64
CA ASN A 351 15.31 12.22 4.99
C ASN A 351 14.48 12.05 3.71
N THR A 352 13.21 12.46 3.72
CA THR A 352 12.36 12.50 2.53
C THR A 352 12.95 13.41 1.45
N SER A 353 13.37 14.64 1.79
CA SER A 353 14.01 15.57 0.86
C SER A 353 15.31 15.01 0.25
N ALA A 354 16.15 14.34 1.05
CA ALA A 354 17.38 13.70 0.56
C ALA A 354 17.07 12.60 -0.46
N LYS A 355 16.10 11.72 -0.17
CA LYS A 355 15.69 10.64 -1.08
C LYS A 355 14.98 11.15 -2.34
N MET A 356 14.29 12.29 -2.26
CA MET A 356 13.74 12.98 -3.44
C MET A 356 14.86 13.53 -4.34
N ALA A 357 15.95 14.05 -3.76
CA ALA A 357 17.13 14.47 -4.51
C ALA A 357 17.90 13.27 -5.12
N GLU A 358 17.95 12.12 -4.45
CA GLU A 358 18.46 10.86 -5.04
C GLU A 358 17.66 10.48 -6.30
N VAL A 359 16.32 10.47 -6.23
CA VAL A 359 15.47 10.18 -7.40
C VAL A 359 15.69 11.20 -8.51
N LYS A 360 15.80 12.50 -8.20
CA LYS A 360 16.03 13.54 -9.21
C LYS A 360 17.31 13.30 -10.02
N LYS A 361 18.38 12.82 -9.36
CA LYS A 361 19.64 12.42 -10.01
C LYS A 361 19.47 11.17 -10.89
N ILE A 362 18.73 10.16 -10.42
CA ILE A 362 18.49 8.92 -11.16
C ILE A 362 17.60 9.17 -12.39
N ALA A 363 16.54 9.98 -12.24
CA ALA A 363 15.59 10.30 -13.29
C ALA A 363 16.15 11.25 -14.37
N ARG A 364 17.25 11.98 -14.08
CA ARG A 364 17.87 12.94 -15.02
C ARG A 364 16.86 13.97 -15.60
N GLY A 365 15.87 14.35 -14.80
CA GLY A 365 14.81 15.30 -15.19
C GLY A 365 13.52 14.70 -15.78
N SER A 366 13.44 13.39 -16.03
CA SER A 366 12.21 12.76 -16.58
C SER A 366 11.03 12.72 -15.59
N CYS A 367 11.31 12.69 -14.28
CA CYS A 367 10.28 12.69 -13.25
C CYS A 367 9.73 14.12 -13.02
N ARG A 368 8.60 14.45 -13.65
CA ARG A 368 7.93 15.77 -13.59
C ARG A 368 7.44 16.25 -12.20
N LEU A 369 7.65 15.48 -11.13
CA LEU A 369 7.30 15.86 -9.75
C LEU A 369 8.44 16.57 -8.98
N LEU A 370 9.67 16.62 -9.53
CA LEU A 370 10.93 16.88 -8.78
C LEU A 370 11.72 18.12 -9.20
#